data_AF-A0A9D0AVI5-F1
#
_entry.id   AF-A0A9D0AVI5-F1
#
_cell.length_a   1.000
_cell.length_b   1.000
_cell.length_c   1.000
_cell.angle_alpha   90.00
_cell.angle_beta   90.00
_cell.angle_gamma   90.00
#
_symmetry.space_group_name_H-M   'P 1'
#
loop_
_entity.id
_entity.type
_entity.pdbx_description
1 polymer ?
#
loop_
_entity_poly.entity_id
_entity_poly.type
_entity_poly.pdbx_seq_one_letter_code
_entity_poly.pdbx_strand_id
1 'polypeptide(L)' 'MTGLARKLVDNDLISEFDADNTVKEALNKKIPFITHLVNQGLASSQDIANIISKEFRIPLLDINGVELD' A
#
# COMPACT_ATOMS: atom_id res chain seq x y z
N MET A 1 -7.20 1.58 -13.03
CA MET A 1 -6.85 1.60 -11.59
C MET A 1 -7.87 0.79 -10.78
N THR A 2 -7.42 0.03 -9.78
CA THR A 2 -8.29 -0.61 -8.77
C THR A 2 -8.57 0.36 -7.62
N GLY A 3 -9.55 0.07 -6.75
CA GLY A 3 -9.93 0.95 -5.64
C GLY A 3 -8.79 1.24 -4.66
N LEU A 4 -7.95 0.25 -4.34
CA LEU A 4 -6.78 0.43 -3.48
C LEU A 4 -5.74 1.36 -4.11
N ALA A 5 -5.38 1.14 -5.38
CA ALA A 5 -4.40 1.99 -6.07
C ALA A 5 -4.87 3.44 -6.13
N ARG A 6 -6.17 3.66 -6.41
CA ARG A 6 -6.76 5.01 -6.41
C ARG A 6 -6.68 5.66 -5.04
N LYS A 7 -6.96 4.92 -3.97
CA LYS A 7 -6.88 5.45 -2.60
C LYS A 7 -5.50 5.95 -2.22
N LEU A 8 -4.44 5.26 -2.67
CA LEU A 8 -3.06 5.69 -2.41
C LEU A 8 -2.72 6.99 -3.15
N VAL A 9 -3.24 7.17 -4.37
CA VAL A 9 -3.10 8.42 -5.13
C VAL A 9 -3.87 9.57 -4.47
N ASP A 10 -5.11 9.33 -4.06
CA ASP A 10 -5.94 10.34 -3.39
C ASP A 10 -5.37 10.80 -2.03
N ASN A 11 -4.41 10.05 -1.47
CA ASN A 11 -3.68 10.41 -0.24
C ASN A 11 -2.26 10.91 -0.52
N ASP A 12 -1.93 11.24 -1.78
CA ASP A 12 -0.62 11.72 -2.22
C ASP A 12 0.56 10.77 -1.86
N LEU A 13 0.28 9.49 -1.62
CA LEU A 13 1.33 8.51 -1.28
C LEU A 13 2.15 8.12 -2.52
N ILE A 14 1.49 8.03 -3.67
CA ILE A 14 2.09 7.69 -4.96
C ILE A 14 1.42 8.52 -6.06
N SER A 15 2.12 8.74 -7.17
CA SER A 15 1.54 9.42 -8.32
C SER A 15 0.54 8.52 -9.07
N GLU A 16 -0.38 9.12 -9.83
CA GLU A 16 -1.29 8.37 -10.71
C GLU A 16 -0.52 7.53 -11.75
N PHE A 17 0.59 8.08 -12.25
CA PHE A 17 1.49 7.38 -13.17
C PHE A 17 2.11 6.14 -12.53
N ASP A 18 2.67 6.28 -11.33
CA ASP A 18 3.30 5.15 -10.61
C ASP A 18 2.27 4.10 -10.22
N ALA A 19 1.07 4.52 -9.84
CA ALA A 19 -0.04 3.62 -9.53
C ALA A 19 -0.42 2.77 -10.74
N ASP A 20 -0.64 3.40 -11.91
CA ASP A 20 -1.00 2.69 -13.13
C ASP A 20 0.12 1.76 -13.62
N ASN A 21 1.38 2.21 -13.57
CA ASN A 21 2.51 1.38 -13.97
C ASN A 21 2.66 0.17 -13.02
N THR A 22 2.60 0.40 -11.72
CA THR A 22 2.72 -0.66 -10.71
C THR A 22 1.60 -1.70 -10.82
N VAL A 23 0.36 -1.27 -11.08
CA VAL A 23 -0.75 -2.22 -11.31
C VAL A 23 -0.48 -3.11 -12.52
N LYS A 24 -0.03 -2.54 -13.64
CA LYS A 24 0.30 -3.31 -14.85
C LYS A 24 1.45 -4.28 -14.60
N GLU A 25 2.52 -3.82 -13.98
CA GLU A 25 3.68 -4.67 -13.68
C GLU A 25 3.34 -5.78 -12.69
N ALA A 26 2.58 -5.50 -11.63
CA ALA A 26 2.16 -6.49 -10.65
C ALA A 26 1.31 -7.59 -11.30
N LEU A 27 0.37 -7.21 -12.19
CA LEU A 27 -0.43 -8.15 -12.97
C LEU A 27 0.44 -9.02 -13.88
N ASN A 28 1.38 -8.44 -14.60
CA ASN A 28 2.31 -9.17 -15.48
C ASN A 28 3.18 -10.16 -14.70
N LYS A 29 3.67 -9.75 -13.52
CA LYS A 29 4.47 -10.58 -12.62
C LYS A 29 3.63 -11.57 -11.79
N LYS A 30 2.30 -11.49 -11.86
CA LYS A 30 1.35 -12.29 -11.07
C LYS A 30 1.61 -12.21 -9.56
N ILE A 31 1.91 -11.02 -9.07
CA ILE A 31 2.09 -10.73 -7.64
C ILE A 31 1.07 -9.67 -7.18
N PRO A 32 0.75 -9.60 -5.88
CA PRO A 32 -0.16 -8.56 -5.38
C PRO A 32 0.41 -7.16 -5.60
N PHE A 33 -0.45 -6.21 -5.95
CA PHE A 33 -0.10 -4.80 -6.19
C PHE A 33 0.70 -4.19 -5.04
N ILE A 34 0.23 -4.33 -3.80
CA ILE A 34 0.90 -3.78 -2.61
C ILE A 34 2.29 -4.40 -2.42
N THR A 35 2.43 -5.71 -2.65
CA THR A 35 3.73 -6.39 -2.58
C THR A 35 4.70 -5.80 -3.61
N HIS A 36 4.25 -5.59 -4.85
CA HIS A 36 5.10 -4.99 -5.89
C HIS A 36 5.49 -3.55 -5.53
N LEU A 37 4.53 -2.74 -5.07
CA LEU A 37 4.74 -1.34 -4.70
C LEU A 37 5.81 -1.17 -3.62
N VAL A 38 5.73 -1.95 -2.54
CA VAL A 38 6.69 -1.93 -1.43
C VAL A 38 8.06 -2.43 -1.89
N ASN A 39 8.10 -3.51 -2.67
CA ASN A 39 9.36 -4.07 -3.17
C ASN A 39 10.10 -3.12 -4.12
N GLN A 40 9.40 -2.22 -4.81
CA GLN A 40 10.00 -1.18 -5.64
C GLN A 40 10.38 0.09 -4.85
N GLY A 41 10.08 0.15 -3.55
CA GLY A 41 10.36 1.32 -2.71
C GLY A 41 9.50 2.54 -3.04
N LEU A 42 8.40 2.36 -3.79
CA LEU A 42 7.50 3.46 -4.19
C LEU A 42 6.66 3.95 -3.02
N ALA A 43 6.40 3.10 -2.03
CA ALA A 43 5.74 3.46 -0.79
C ALA A 43 6.19 2.51 0.34
N SER A 44 6.22 3.02 1.57
CA SER A 44 6.51 2.19 2.74
C SER A 44 5.30 1.35 3.14
N SER A 45 5.54 0.15 3.68
CA SER A 45 4.46 -0.70 4.21
C SER A 45 3.70 -0.02 5.35
N GLN A 46 4.38 0.81 6.16
CA GLN A 46 3.78 1.50 7.29
C GLN A 46 2.83 2.62 6.84
N ASP A 47 3.19 3.41 5.83
CA ASP A 47 2.32 4.47 5.31
C ASP A 47 1.07 3.88 4.65
N ILE A 48 1.23 2.80 3.88
CA ILE A 48 0.13 2.05 3.30
C ILE A 48 -0.82 1.55 4.40
N ALA A 49 -0.27 0.93 5.46
CA ALA A 49 -1.07 0.42 6.57
C ALA A 49 -1.81 1.54 7.33
N ASN A 50 -1.20 2.70 7.50
CA ASN A 50 -1.82 3.89 8.09
C ASN A 50 -2.99 4.41 7.26
N ILE A 51 -2.88 4.46 5.94
CA ILE A 51 -3.96 4.91 5.05
C ILE A 51 -5.11 3.89 5.04
N ILE A 52 -4.79 2.60 4.91
CA ILE A 52 -5.78 1.53 4.84
C ILE A 52 -6.54 1.39 6.16
N SER A 53 -5.86 1.42 7.31
CA SER A 53 -6.53 1.33 8.61
C SER A 53 -7.56 2.44 8.81
N LYS A 54 -7.22 3.68 8.45
CA LYS A 54 -8.14 4.83 8.46
C LYS A 54 -9.31 4.63 7.51
N GLU A 55 -9.05 4.20 6.28
CA GLU A 55 -10.09 4.04 5.25
C GLU A 55 -11.11 2.95 5.60
N PHE A 56 -10.63 1.80 6.07
CA PHE A 56 -11.47 0.67 6.45
C PHE A 56 -11.98 0.76 7.89
N ARG A 57 -11.63 1.83 8.62
CA ARG A 57 -12.00 2.07 10.03
C ARG A 57 -11.65 0.89 10.93
N ILE A 58 -10.46 0.34 10.72
CA ILE A 58 -9.92 -0.76 11.52
C ILE A 58 -8.70 -0.28 12.29
N PRO A 59 -8.46 -0.79 13.51
CA PRO A 59 -7.26 -0.44 14.27
C PRO A 59 -6.00 -0.95 13.56
N LEU A 60 -4.91 -0.18 13.66
CA LEU A 60 -3.58 -0.60 13.25
C LEU A 60 -2.75 -0.93 14.50
N LEU A 61 -2.19 -2.13 14.55
CA LEU A 61 -1.29 -2.56 15.62
C LEU A 61 0.16 -2.45 15.13
N ASP A 62 0.98 -1.68 15.85
CA ASP A 62 2.43 -1.73 15.67
C ASP A 62 3.01 -2.89 16.48
N ILE A 63 3.48 -3.92 15.76
CA ILE A 63 4.06 -5.11 16.39
C ILE A 63 5.35 -4.83 17.15
N ASN A 64 6.07 -3.75 16.82
CA ASN A 64 7.30 -3.39 17.53
C ASN A 64 7.02 -2.78 18.92
N GLY A 65 5.79 -2.32 19.14
CA GLY A 65 5.32 -1.83 20.44
C GLY A 65 4.70 -2.91 21.33
N VAL A 66 4.68 -4.18 20.88
CA VAL A 66 4.12 -5.30 21.63
C VAL A 66 5.23 -6.07 22.33
N GLU A 67 5.20 -6.07 23.65
CA GLU A 67 6.02 -6.95 24.48
C GLU A 67 5.23 -8.24 24.74
N LEU A 68 5.86 -9.39 24.49
CA LEU A 68 5.29 -10.72 24.73
C LEU A 68 6.04 -11.35 25.91
N ASP A 69 5.32 -11.63 26.99
CA ASP A 69 5.81 -12.36 28.18
C ASP A 69 5.93 -13.88 27.92
#